data_AF-A0A379G9J7-F1
#
_entry.id   AF-A0A379G9J7-F1
#
_cell.length_a   1.000
_cell.length_b   1.000
_cell.length_c   1.000
_cell.angle_alpha   90.00
_cell.angle_beta   90.00
_cell.angle_gamma   90.00
#
_symmetry.space_group_name_H-M   'P 1'
#
loop_
_entity.id
_entity.type
_entity.pdbx_description
1 polymer ?
#
loop_
_entity_poly.entity_id
_entity_poly.type
_entity_poly.pdbx_seq_one_letter_code
_entity_poly.pdbx_strand_id
1 'polypeptide(L)'
;MDYIKQLCKIKKSLSTLDSTPCNTIEEAKLCLTKYDKLKDDIIKVIASVSNDSMLSNQDKEEVYVNGIRVLTNYIGNADDVQKYGKALENILGDTKMMKAQLDFFYNSLDIGRWL
;
A
#
# COMPACT_ATOMS: atom_id res chain seq x y z
N MET A 1 11.27 -6.79 13.53
CA MET A 1 11.47 -6.78 12.06
C MET A 1 11.70 -5.35 11.61
N ASP A 2 12.44 -5.11 10.52
CA ASP A 2 12.57 -3.76 9.94
C ASP A 2 11.51 -3.57 8.83
N TYR A 3 10.38 -2.98 9.19
CA TYR A 3 9.24 -2.80 8.29
C TYR A 3 9.49 -1.69 7.26
N ILE A 4 10.22 -0.63 7.63
CA ILE A 4 10.58 0.45 6.71
C ILE A 4 11.47 -0.10 5.58
N LYS A 5 12.45 -0.94 5.90
CA LYS A 5 13.28 -1.59 4.89
C LYS A 5 12.47 -2.52 3.97
N GLN A 6 11.41 -3.17 4.47
CA GLN A 6 10.50 -3.95 3.63
C GLN A 6 9.73 -3.06 2.67
N LEU A 7 9.14 -1.95 3.15
CA LEU A 7 8.45 -0.98 2.29
C LEU A 7 9.39 -0.38 1.24
N CYS A 8 10.63 -0.06 1.59
CA CYS A 8 11.64 0.42 0.65
C CYS A 8 11.95 -0.60 -0.46
N LYS A 9 12.04 -1.88 -0.12
CA LYS A 9 12.22 -2.96 -1.12
C LYS A 9 11.02 -3.06 -2.04
N ILE A 10 9.80 -3.03 -1.50
CA ILE A 10 8.56 -3.08 -2.29
C ILE A 10 8.50 -1.89 -3.25
N LYS A 11 8.75 -0.67 -2.74
CA LYS A 11 8.80 0.55 -3.55
C LYS A 11 9.80 0.44 -4.69
N LYS A 12 11.00 -0.10 -4.43
CA LYS A 12 12.02 -0.30 -5.48
C LYS A 12 11.55 -1.30 -6.54
N SER A 13 10.90 -2.38 -6.13
CA SER A 13 10.31 -3.35 -7.07
C SER A 13 9.21 -2.73 -7.94
N LEU A 14 8.32 -1.93 -7.35
CA LEU A 14 7.29 -1.18 -8.07
C LEU A 14 7.90 -0.22 -9.11
N SER A 15 8.89 0.58 -8.73
CA SER A 15 9.57 1.48 -9.67
C SER A 15 10.32 0.76 -10.79
N THR A 16 10.78 -0.48 -10.52
CA THR A 16 11.38 -1.33 -11.55
C THR A 16 10.34 -1.78 -12.56
N LEU A 17 9.13 -2.13 -12.11
CA LEU A 17 8.02 -2.47 -13.00
C LEU A 17 7.61 -1.28 -13.89
N ASP A 18 7.55 -0.06 -13.33
CA ASP A 18 7.22 1.15 -14.11
C ASP A 18 8.19 1.39 -15.27
N SER A 19 9.45 1.01 -15.06
CA SER A 19 10.54 1.20 -16.04
C SER A 19 10.71 0.00 -16.98
N THR A 20 9.95 -1.09 -16.78
CA THR A 20 10.07 -2.31 -17.58
C THR A 20 9.13 -2.24 -18.79
N PRO A 21 9.65 -2.19 -20.02
CA PRO A 21 8.80 -2.21 -21.20
C PRO A 21 8.07 -3.56 -21.30
N CYS A 22 6.76 -3.51 -21.53
CA CYS A 22 5.93 -4.67 -21.84
C CYS A 22 5.62 -4.65 -23.33
N ASN A 23 6.24 -5.57 -24.09
CA ASN A 23 6.14 -5.62 -25.54
C ASN A 23 5.03 -6.57 -26.01
N THR A 24 4.54 -7.46 -25.13
CA THR A 24 3.43 -8.38 -25.42
C THR A 24 2.28 -8.25 -24.42
N ILE A 25 1.12 -8.79 -24.82
CA ILE A 25 -0.06 -8.87 -23.94
C ILE A 25 0.21 -9.77 -22.74
N GLU A 26 0.94 -10.89 -22.91
CA GLU A 26 1.31 -11.76 -21.78
C GLU A 26 2.21 -11.03 -20.78
N GLU A 27 3.18 -10.27 -21.26
CA GLU A 27 4.08 -9.47 -20.42
C GLU A 27 3.31 -8.41 -19.63
N ALA A 28 2.37 -7.72 -20.28
CA ALA A 28 1.51 -6.74 -19.61
C ALA A 28 0.65 -7.40 -18.50
N LYS A 29 0.04 -8.55 -18.77
CA LYS A 29 -0.74 -9.31 -17.77
C LYS A 29 0.11 -9.78 -16.59
N LEU A 30 1.32 -10.26 -16.87
CA LEU A 30 2.28 -10.65 -15.83
C LEU A 30 2.68 -9.43 -14.99
N CYS A 31 2.88 -8.27 -15.63
CA CYS A 31 3.23 -7.02 -14.96
C CYS A 31 2.12 -6.58 -14.00
N LEU A 32 0.86 -6.55 -14.46
CA LEU A 32 -0.31 -6.25 -13.61
C LEU A 32 -0.40 -7.20 -12.40
N THR A 33 -0.20 -8.50 -12.61
CA THR A 33 -0.19 -9.49 -11.52
C THR A 33 0.91 -9.20 -10.49
N LYS A 34 2.08 -8.72 -10.93
CA LYS A 34 3.18 -8.32 -10.03
C LYS A 34 2.84 -7.05 -9.25
N TYR A 35 2.20 -6.05 -9.88
CA TYR A 35 1.70 -4.87 -9.16
C TYR A 35 0.73 -5.26 -8.06
N ASP A 36 -0.27 -6.09 -8.38
CA ASP A 36 -1.26 -6.56 -7.40
C ASP A 36 -0.61 -7.27 -6.22
N LYS A 37 0.34 -8.16 -6.49
CA LYS A 37 1.10 -8.84 -5.44
C LYS A 37 1.88 -7.85 -4.56
N LEU A 38 2.52 -6.85 -5.15
CA LEU A 38 3.30 -5.86 -4.39
C LEU A 38 2.40 -4.96 -3.55
N LYS A 39 1.22 -4.55 -4.06
CA LYS A 39 0.19 -3.83 -3.29
C LYS A 39 -0.32 -4.68 -2.11
N ASP A 40 -0.58 -5.96 -2.35
CA ASP A 40 -0.99 -6.91 -1.30
C ASP A 40 0.11 -7.09 -0.23
N ASP A 41 1.38 -7.09 -0.63
CA ASP A 41 2.51 -7.17 0.30
C ASP A 41 2.64 -5.90 1.17
N ILE A 42 2.27 -4.71 0.67
CA ILE A 42 2.18 -3.49 1.50
C ILE A 42 1.11 -3.66 2.59
N ILE A 43 -0.07 -4.18 2.24
CA ILE A 43 -1.14 -4.46 3.21
C ILE A 43 -0.68 -5.43 4.29
N LYS A 44 0.06 -6.48 3.92
CA LYS A 44 0.62 -7.43 4.90
C LYS A 44 1.61 -6.78 5.86
N VAL A 45 2.44 -5.85 5.37
CA VAL A 45 3.35 -5.07 6.22
C VAL A 45 2.54 -4.25 7.23
N ILE A 46 1.53 -3.52 6.77
CA ILE A 46 0.65 -2.70 7.64
C ILE A 46 -0.06 -3.58 8.69
N ALA A 47 -0.58 -4.75 8.29
CA ALA A 47 -1.22 -5.69 9.21
C ALA A 47 -0.25 -6.25 10.25
N SER A 48 0.99 -6.55 9.84
CA SER A 48 2.03 -7.07 10.74
C SER A 48 2.42 -6.03 11.79
N VAL A 49 2.55 -4.76 11.39
CA VAL A 49 2.86 -3.63 12.29
C VAL A 49 1.75 -3.38 13.29
N SER A 50 0.48 -3.50 12.87
CA SER A 50 -0.68 -3.40 13.77
C SER A 50 -0.58 -4.39 14.93
N ASN A 51 -0.24 -5.64 14.62
CA ASN A 51 -0.12 -6.72 15.59
C ASN A 51 1.22 -6.78 16.35
N ASP A 52 2.20 -5.96 15.99
CA ASP A 52 3.52 -5.97 16.64
C ASP A 52 3.49 -5.17 17.95
N SER A 53 3.48 -5.86 19.09
CA SER A 53 3.46 -5.24 20.42
C SER A 53 4.81 -4.66 20.85
N MET A 54 5.89 -4.92 20.11
CA MET A 54 7.24 -4.45 20.43
C MET A 54 7.54 -3.06 19.85
N LEU A 55 6.70 -2.56 18.93
CA LEU A 55 6.84 -1.23 18.35
C LEU A 55 6.12 -0.17 19.17
N SER A 56 6.74 1.01 19.27
CA SER A 56 6.06 2.19 19.80
C SER A 56 4.95 2.66 18.85
N ASN A 57 3.97 3.40 19.36
CA ASN A 57 2.93 3.98 18.51
C ASN A 57 3.49 4.90 17.42
N GLN A 58 4.59 5.62 17.73
CA GLN A 58 5.26 6.50 16.77
C GLN A 58 5.90 5.71 15.62
N ASP A 59 6.59 4.60 15.93
CA ASP A 59 7.17 3.75 14.89
C ASP A 59 6.09 3.10 14.03
N LYS A 60 4.97 2.69 14.64
CA LYS A 60 3.81 2.16 13.90
C LYS A 60 3.24 3.20 12.95
N GLU A 61 3.04 4.43 13.42
CA GLU A 61 2.54 5.54 12.62
C GLU A 61 3.45 5.82 11.42
N GLU A 62 4.77 5.85 11.61
CA GLU A 62 5.71 6.05 10.51
C GLU A 62 5.54 4.98 9.43
N VAL A 63 5.42 3.72 9.82
CA VAL A 63 5.23 2.61 8.89
C VAL A 63 3.87 2.69 8.19
N TYR A 64 2.80 3.08 8.88
CA TYR A 64 1.48 3.27 8.28
C TYR A 64 1.50 4.38 7.23
N VAL A 65 2.01 5.56 7.58
CA VAL A 65 2.07 6.71 6.66
C VAL A 65 2.89 6.35 5.43
N ASN A 66 4.05 5.70 5.61
CA ASN A 66 4.89 5.32 4.49
C ASN A 66 4.24 4.23 3.62
N GLY A 67 3.64 3.21 4.24
CA GLY A 67 2.94 2.13 3.54
C GLY A 67 1.76 2.66 2.72
N ILE A 68 0.92 3.49 3.32
CA ILE A 68 -0.24 4.12 2.67
C ILE A 68 0.21 5.05 1.54
N ARG A 69 1.26 5.84 1.76
CA ARG A 69 1.81 6.71 0.71
C ARG A 69 2.35 5.92 -0.47
N VAL A 70 3.04 4.80 -0.23
CA VAL A 70 3.48 3.94 -1.34
C VAL A 70 2.26 3.35 -2.03
N LEU A 71 1.32 2.76 -1.30
CA LEU A 71 0.14 2.11 -1.87
C LEU A 71 -0.67 3.05 -2.77
N THR A 72 -1.02 4.24 -2.28
CA THR A 72 -1.86 5.22 -2.99
C THR A 72 -1.22 5.71 -4.30
N ASN A 73 0.11 5.75 -4.39
CA ASN A 73 0.81 6.11 -5.62
C ASN A 73 0.62 5.07 -6.75
N TYR A 74 0.33 3.82 -6.39
CA TYR A 74 0.21 2.69 -7.33
C TYR A 74 -1.20 2.07 -7.38
N ILE A 75 -2.20 2.71 -6.75
CA ILE A 75 -3.59 2.39 -7.03
C ILE A 75 -3.85 2.79 -8.48
N GLY A 76 -4.46 1.87 -9.25
CA GLY A 76 -4.63 2.01 -10.70
C GLY A 76 -6.08 2.05 -11.18
N ASN A 77 -7.06 1.75 -10.34
CA ASN A 77 -8.50 1.81 -10.68
C ASN A 77 -9.41 1.87 -9.44
N ALA A 78 -10.72 1.99 -9.65
CA ALA A 78 -11.72 1.99 -8.59
C ALA A 78 -11.79 0.66 -7.81
N ASP A 79 -11.55 -0.47 -8.48
CA ASP A 79 -11.56 -1.80 -7.84
C ASP A 79 -10.41 -1.92 -6.81
N ASP A 80 -9.24 -1.36 -7.12
CA ASP A 80 -8.12 -1.24 -6.20
C ASP A 80 -8.49 -0.40 -4.99
N VAL A 81 -9.13 0.77 -5.20
CA VAL A 81 -9.59 1.64 -4.11
C VAL A 81 -10.51 0.85 -3.17
N GLN A 82 -11.49 0.13 -3.73
CA GLN A 82 -12.43 -0.65 -2.93
C GLN A 82 -11.74 -1.80 -2.19
N LYS A 83 -10.89 -2.57 -2.88
CA LYS A 83 -10.16 -3.70 -2.30
C LYS A 83 -9.27 -3.26 -1.15
N TYR A 84 -8.42 -2.26 -1.39
CA TYR A 84 -7.42 -1.81 -0.44
C TYR A 84 -8.00 -0.93 0.66
N GLY A 85 -9.02 -0.12 0.37
CA GLY A 85 -9.78 0.62 1.38
C GLY A 85 -10.40 -0.33 2.41
N LYS A 86 -11.11 -1.38 1.94
CA LYS A 86 -11.69 -2.40 2.83
C LYS A 86 -10.64 -3.16 3.63
N ALA A 87 -9.49 -3.47 3.04
CA ALA A 87 -8.40 -4.13 3.75
C ALA A 87 -7.83 -3.25 4.86
N LEU A 88 -7.62 -1.95 4.59
CA LEU A 88 -7.16 -0.99 5.58
C LEU A 88 -8.20 -0.75 6.67
N GLU A 89 -9.48 -0.66 6.34
CA GLU A 89 -10.58 -0.56 7.32
C GLU A 89 -10.54 -1.72 8.32
N ASN A 90 -10.37 -2.95 7.84
CA ASN A 90 -10.28 -4.12 8.71
C ASN A 90 -9.05 -4.12 9.62
N ILE A 91 -7.96 -3.45 9.23
CA ILE A 91 -6.70 -3.41 10.00
C ILE A 91 -6.67 -2.21 10.95
N LEU A 92 -7.26 -1.09 10.54
CA LEU A 92 -7.07 0.23 11.13
C LEU A 92 -8.36 0.84 11.70
N GLY A 93 -9.50 0.15 11.61
CA GLY A 93 -10.80 0.68 12.05
C GLY A 93 -10.98 0.85 13.56
N ASP A 94 -10.13 0.21 14.39
CA ASP A 94 -10.43 0.01 15.81
C ASP A 94 -10.01 1.15 16.75
N THR A 95 -9.05 1.99 16.37
CA THR A 95 -8.55 3.06 17.26
C THR A 95 -8.52 4.43 16.58
N LYS A 96 -8.63 5.51 17.37
CA LYS A 96 -8.60 6.90 16.85
C LYS A 96 -7.34 7.19 16.02
N MET A 97 -6.18 6.69 16.47
CA MET A 97 -4.91 6.84 15.74
C MET A 97 -4.96 6.11 14.39
N MET A 98 -5.46 4.87 14.39
CA MET A 98 -5.53 4.06 13.18
C MET A 98 -6.60 4.61 12.19
N LYS A 99 -7.70 5.17 12.71
CA LYS A 99 -8.69 5.87 11.88
C LYS A 99 -8.12 7.07 11.14
N ALA A 100 -7.22 7.85 11.77
CA ALA A 100 -6.55 8.96 11.09
C ALA A 100 -5.68 8.49 9.91
N GLN A 101 -5.13 7.27 9.98
CA GLN A 101 -4.38 6.67 8.87
C GLN A 101 -5.32 6.25 7.73
N LEU A 102 -6.51 5.75 8.04
CA LEU A 102 -7.53 5.48 7.04
C LEU A 102 -8.01 6.77 6.35
N ASP A 103 -8.22 7.85 7.10
CA ASP A 103 -8.54 9.16 6.53
C ASP A 103 -7.38 9.66 5.64
N PHE A 104 -6.12 9.46 6.06
CA PHE A 104 -4.95 9.77 5.25
C PHE A 104 -4.91 8.98 3.93
N PHE A 105 -5.31 7.70 3.93
CA PHE A 105 -5.43 6.92 2.71
C PHE A 105 -6.43 7.55 1.74
N TYR A 106 -7.67 7.80 2.18
CA TYR A 106 -8.71 8.36 1.31
C TYR A 106 -8.36 9.78 0.82
N ASN A 107 -7.75 10.62 1.68
CA ASN A 107 -7.31 11.96 1.30
C ASN A 107 -6.11 11.97 0.34
N SER A 108 -5.33 10.89 0.32
CA SER A 108 -4.18 10.74 -0.59
C SER A 108 -4.57 10.18 -1.96
N LEU A 109 -5.81 9.72 -2.12
CA LEU A 109 -6.34 9.36 -3.44
C LEU A 109 -6.61 10.65 -4.21
N ASP A 110 -5.77 10.93 -5.20
CA ASP A 110 -5.97 12.07 -6.09
C ASP A 110 -7.22 11.83 -6.95
N ILE A 111 -8.32 12.53 -6.63
CA ILE A 111 -9.59 12.46 -7.36
C ILE A 111 -9.40 12.79 -8.85
N GLY A 112 -8.38 13.58 -9.21
CA GLY A 112 -8.05 13.94 -10.59
C GLY A 112 -7.43 12.83 -11.43
N ARG A 113 -7.00 11.71 -10.83
CA ARG A 113 -6.49 10.53 -11.56
C ARG A 113 -7.58 9.60 -12.09
N TRP A 114 -8.84 9.82 -11.69
CA TRP A 114 -9.94 8.86 -11.87
C TRP A 114 -11.10 9.38 -12.74
N LEU A 115 -11.03 10.64 -13.19
CA LEU A 115 -12.03 11.30 -14.03
C LEU A 115 -11.71 11.19 -15.52
#